data_AF-A0A8S3YFA9-F1
#
_entry.id   AF-A0A8S3YFA9-F1
#
_cell.length_a   1.000
_cell.length_b   1.000
_cell.length_c   1.000
_cell.angle_alpha   90.00
_cell.angle_beta   90.00
_cell.angle_gamma   90.00
#
_symmetry.space_group_name_H-M   'P 1'
#
loop_
_entity.id
_entity.type
_entity.pdbx_description
1 polymer ?
#
loop_
_entity_poly.entity_id
_entity_poly.type
_entity_poly.pdbx_seq_one_letter_code
_entity_poly.pdbx_strand_id
1 'polypeptide(L)'
;LMFEAKAYCGRNYYGHNCSVACMARNDSRGHYSCHPTNGSKICFAGWIGENCIVKRNQCSGVTCRNGGTCQNLINMFSCDAQPASRAAFVRLRSMNVWTLPSANTASVSTHLVHSSALVFK
;
A
#
# COMPACT_ATOMS: atom_id res chain seq x y z
N LEU A 1 10.53 31.20 47.58
CA LEU A 1 9.98 31.24 46.21
C LEU A 1 11.04 30.64 45.29
N MET A 2 10.82 29.45 44.76
CA MET A 2 11.70 28.84 43.76
C MET A 2 11.23 29.31 42.38
N PHE A 3 12.05 30.09 41.68
CA PHE A 3 11.78 30.42 40.28
C PHE A 3 12.50 29.38 39.41
N GLU A 4 11.74 28.56 38.69
CA GLU A 4 12.33 27.69 37.66
C GLU A 4 12.57 28.51 36.39
N ALA A 5 13.83 28.85 36.13
CA ALA A 5 14.26 29.35 34.84
C ALA A 5 14.31 28.18 33.84
N LYS A 6 13.38 28.15 32.88
CA LYS A 6 13.41 27.17 31.78
C LYS A 6 14.31 27.68 30.66
N ALA A 7 15.38 26.95 30.39
CA ALA A 7 16.19 27.16 29.20
C ALA A 7 15.45 26.60 27.98
N TYR A 8 15.32 27.42 26.93
CA TYR A 8 14.74 27.02 25.66
C TYR A 8 15.81 27.05 24.58
N CYS A 9 15.78 26.07 23.67
CA CYS A 9 16.69 26.07 22.55
C CYS A 9 16.33 27.13 21.51
N GLY A 10 17.36 27.58 20.78
CA GLY A 10 17.19 28.43 19.60
C GLY A 10 16.37 27.74 18.50
N ARG A 11 15.93 28.53 17.52
CA ARG A 11 15.10 28.03 16.41
C ARG A 11 15.80 26.86 15.69
N ASN A 12 15.09 25.76 15.48
CA ASN A 12 15.58 24.53 14.84
C ASN A 12 16.66 23.76 15.62
N TYR A 13 16.90 24.09 16.89
CA TYR A 13 17.82 23.35 17.76
C TYR A 13 17.05 22.62 18.86
N TYR A 14 17.51 21.42 19.19
CA TYR A 14 16.84 20.51 20.12
C TYR A 14 17.87 19.73 20.96
N GLY A 15 17.36 18.95 21.92
CA GLY A 15 18.14 18.23 22.90
C GLY A 15 18.42 19.07 24.14
N HIS A 16 18.92 18.42 25.19
CA HIS A 16 19.20 19.08 26.47
C HIS A 16 20.24 20.21 26.35
N ASN A 17 21.21 20.07 25.44
CA ASN A 17 22.28 21.04 25.19
C ASN A 17 22.09 21.81 23.87
N CYS A 18 20.90 21.76 23.27
CA CYS A 18 20.59 22.46 22.02
C CYS A 18 21.60 22.18 20.89
N SER A 19 22.17 20.98 20.83
CA SER A 19 23.22 20.62 19.86
C SER A 19 22.67 19.91 18.62
N VAL A 20 21.40 19.51 18.63
CA VAL A 20 20.77 18.80 17.50
C VAL A 20 20.05 19.80 16.61
N ALA A 21 20.60 20.05 15.42
CA ALA A 21 19.96 20.89 14.41
C ALA A 21 18.96 20.07 13.58
N CYS A 22 17.70 20.52 13.55
CA CYS A 22 16.67 19.94 12.70
C CYS A 22 15.76 21.02 12.12
N MET A 23 15.71 21.09 10.80
CA MET A 23 14.78 21.94 10.06
C MET A 23 13.76 21.02 9.38
N ALA A 24 12.48 21.14 9.75
CA ALA A 24 11.41 20.36 9.14
C ALA A 24 11.33 20.61 7.63
N ARG A 25 11.05 19.56 6.84
CA ARG A 25 10.99 19.65 5.37
C ARG A 25 9.82 18.84 4.83
N ASN A 26 9.26 19.32 3.72
CA ASN A 26 8.25 18.61 2.94
C ASN A 26 8.43 18.89 1.45
N ASP A 27 9.61 18.59 0.94
CA ASP A 27 10.02 18.84 -0.44
C ASP A 27 10.83 17.65 -0.98
N SER A 28 11.40 17.77 -2.18
CA SER A 28 12.20 16.72 -2.81
C SER A 28 13.43 16.28 -1.99
N ARG A 29 13.85 17.07 -0.99
CA ARG A 29 15.00 16.79 -0.13
C ARG A 29 14.59 16.15 1.20
N GLY A 30 13.30 16.03 1.51
CA GLY A 30 12.83 15.29 2.66
C GLY A 30 11.37 15.56 3.06
N HIS A 31 10.79 14.57 3.72
CA HIS A 31 9.41 14.56 4.20
C HIS A 31 9.38 14.21 5.70
N TYR A 32 9.73 15.17 6.55
CA TYR A 32 9.84 14.95 7.99
C TYR A 32 9.58 16.19 8.85
N SER A 33 9.12 15.95 10.07
CA SER A 33 9.12 16.91 11.17
C SER A 33 10.26 16.62 12.16
N CYS A 34 10.51 17.55 13.07
CA CYS A 34 11.52 17.39 14.12
C CYS A 34 10.86 16.96 15.42
N HIS A 35 11.42 15.95 16.09
CA HIS A 35 10.97 15.54 17.40
C HIS A 35 11.18 16.68 18.41
N PRO A 36 10.16 17.04 19.20
CA PRO A 36 10.17 18.29 19.99
C PRO A 36 11.24 18.33 21.08
N THR A 37 11.72 17.18 21.56
CA THR A 37 12.69 17.11 22.67
C THR A 37 14.13 16.87 22.21
N ASN A 38 14.38 15.95 21.28
CA ASN A 38 15.72 15.50 20.90
C ASN A 38 16.11 15.89 19.46
N GLY A 39 15.20 16.46 18.67
CA GLY A 39 15.48 16.90 17.30
C GLY A 39 15.65 15.78 16.28
N SER A 40 15.36 14.53 16.63
CA SER A 40 15.39 13.45 15.64
C SER A 40 14.34 13.69 14.55
N LYS A 41 14.63 13.26 13.32
CA LYS A 41 13.69 13.41 12.21
C LYS A 41 12.58 12.36 12.32
N ILE A 42 11.33 12.82 12.28
CA ILE A 42 10.13 11.99 12.25
C ILE A 42 9.59 12.01 10.82
N CYS A 43 9.71 10.90 10.10
CA CYS A 43 9.21 10.81 8.73
C CYS A 43 7.69 10.93 8.68
N PHE A 44 7.19 11.64 7.66
CA PHE A 44 5.77 11.62 7.34
C PHE A 44 5.32 10.21 6.89
N ALA A 45 4.01 10.00 6.97
CA ALA A 45 3.40 8.73 6.60
C ALA A 45 3.79 8.33 5.16
N GLY A 46 4.23 7.09 4.99
CA GLY A 46 4.70 6.58 3.71
C GLY A 46 6.16 6.91 3.36
N TRP A 47 6.94 7.54 4.25
CA TRP A 47 8.36 7.83 4.04
C TRP A 47 9.25 7.15 5.09
N ILE A 48 10.48 6.81 4.69
CA ILE A 48 11.52 6.16 5.51
C ILE A 48 12.93 6.62 5.07
N GLY A 49 13.95 6.22 5.84
CA GLY A 49 15.36 6.55 5.60
C GLY A 49 15.83 7.81 6.34
N GLU A 50 17.12 8.10 6.27
CA GLU A 50 17.77 9.14 7.09
C GLU A 50 17.24 10.56 6.88
N ASN A 51 16.71 10.87 5.68
CA ASN A 51 16.07 12.14 5.35
C ASN A 51 14.61 11.98 4.91
N CYS A 52 14.03 10.81 5.14
CA CYS A 52 12.65 10.52 4.77
C CYS A 52 12.37 10.79 3.28
N ILE A 53 13.34 10.45 2.42
CA ILE A 53 13.27 10.60 0.95
C ILE A 53 12.93 9.28 0.24
N VAL A 54 12.86 8.17 0.99
CA VAL A 54 12.51 6.87 0.43
C VAL A 54 11.05 6.60 0.72
N LYS A 55 10.25 6.32 -0.32
CA LYS A 55 8.88 5.86 -0.14
C LYS A 55 8.88 4.48 0.50
N ARG A 56 8.14 4.33 1.59
CA ARG A 56 7.92 3.04 2.26
C ARG A 56 7.29 2.08 1.26
N ASN A 57 7.77 0.84 1.26
CA ASN A 57 7.13 -0.25 0.55
C ASN A 57 6.30 -1.06 1.54
N GLN A 58 4.98 -0.91 1.48
CA GLN A 58 4.02 -1.63 2.32
C GLN A 58 3.91 -3.11 1.93
N CYS A 59 4.48 -3.54 0.80
CA CYS A 59 4.62 -4.94 0.42
C CYS A 59 5.85 -5.62 1.02
N SER A 60 6.76 -4.87 1.67
CA SER A 60 7.95 -5.46 2.29
C SER A 60 7.52 -6.44 3.41
N GLY A 61 7.85 -7.71 3.24
CA GLY A 61 7.45 -8.78 4.17
C GLY A 61 6.00 -9.26 4.02
N VAL A 62 5.24 -8.73 3.06
CA VAL A 62 3.88 -9.19 2.76
C VAL A 62 3.94 -10.36 1.78
N THR A 63 3.34 -11.49 2.17
CA THR A 63 3.10 -12.63 1.27
C THR A 63 1.61 -12.75 1.02
N CYS A 64 1.18 -12.54 -0.23
CA CYS A 64 -0.22 -12.68 -0.60
C CYS A 64 -0.61 -14.15 -0.74
N ARG A 65 -1.83 -14.48 -0.28
CA ARG A 65 -2.37 -15.84 -0.37
C ARG A 65 -2.55 -16.27 -1.83
N ASN A 66 -2.46 -17.57 -2.10
CA ASN A 66 -2.65 -18.16 -3.44
C ASN A 66 -1.71 -17.58 -4.52
N GLY A 67 -0.50 -17.14 -4.13
CA GLY A 67 0.48 -16.59 -5.07
C GLY A 67 0.11 -15.20 -5.62
N GLY A 68 -0.81 -14.47 -4.97
CA GLY A 68 -1.21 -13.12 -5.38
C GLY A 68 -0.05 -12.12 -5.46
N THR A 69 -0.26 -11.02 -6.18
CA THR A 69 0.72 -9.93 -6.31
C THR A 69 0.39 -8.83 -5.31
N CYS A 70 1.37 -8.42 -4.51
CA CYS A 70 1.19 -7.29 -3.61
C CYS A 70 1.33 -5.96 -4.36
N GLN A 71 0.34 -5.09 -4.22
CA GLN A 71 0.32 -3.72 -4.70
C GLN A 71 0.72 -2.78 -3.57
N ASN A 72 1.76 -1.99 -3.81
CA ASN A 72 2.25 -0.99 -2.88
C ASN A 72 1.38 0.28 -2.95
N LEU A 73 0.66 0.62 -1.88
CA LEU A 73 -0.22 1.80 -1.81
C LEU A 73 0.25 2.78 -0.72
N ILE A 74 -0.24 4.02 -0.75
CA ILE A 74 0.12 5.02 0.26
C ILE A 74 -0.46 4.59 1.61
N ASN A 75 0.40 4.23 2.56
CA ASN A 75 0.05 3.75 3.89
C ASN A 75 -0.78 2.45 3.93
N MET A 76 -0.87 1.72 2.81
CA MET A 76 -1.64 0.48 2.72
C MET A 76 -0.98 -0.48 1.71
N PHE A 77 -1.40 -1.74 1.68
CA PHE A 77 -1.11 -2.66 0.59
C PHE A 77 -2.39 -3.35 0.14
N SER A 78 -2.45 -3.78 -1.12
CA SER A 78 -3.52 -4.65 -1.63
C SER A 78 -2.89 -5.94 -2.14
N CYS A 79 -3.56 -7.07 -1.96
CA CYS A 79 -3.17 -8.32 -2.60
C CYS A 79 -4.09 -8.57 -3.77
N ASP A 80 -3.58 -8.39 -4.98
CA ASP A 80 -4.31 -8.75 -6.18
C ASP A 80 -4.20 -10.26 -6.35
N ALA A 81 -5.35 -10.93 -6.56
CA ALA A 81 -5.34 -12.32 -6.95
C ALA A 81 -4.52 -12.45 -8.25
N GLN A 82 -3.65 -13.46 -8.33
CA GLN A 82 -3.09 -13.81 -9.62
C GLN A 82 -4.26 -14.06 -10.57
N PRO A 83 -4.29 -13.43 -11.77
CA PRO A 83 -5.13 -13.96 -12.81
C PRO A 83 -4.59 -15.37 -13.04
N ALA A 84 -5.36 -16.38 -12.63
CA ALA A 84 -5.14 -17.74 -13.10
C ALA A 84 -5.06 -17.61 -14.63
N SER A 85 -3.87 -17.83 -15.17
CA SER A 85 -3.53 -17.90 -16.59
C SER A 85 -4.67 -17.54 -17.57
N ARG A 86 -4.60 -16.34 -18.18
CA ARG A 86 -5.23 -16.01 -19.48
C ARG A 86 -6.73 -16.33 -19.66
N ALA A 87 -7.61 -15.57 -18.99
CA ALA A 87 -8.96 -15.32 -19.51
C ALA A 87 -9.21 -13.81 -19.51
N ALA A 88 -9.22 -13.20 -20.69
CA ALA A 88 -9.63 -11.82 -20.86
C ALA A 88 -11.12 -11.72 -20.50
N PHE A 89 -11.43 -11.07 -19.37
CA PHE A 89 -12.81 -10.81 -18.97
C PHE A 89 -13.36 -9.68 -19.84
N VAL A 90 -13.92 -10.01 -21.01
CA VAL A 90 -14.68 -9.03 -21.80
C VAL A 90 -16.09 -8.96 -21.23
N ARG A 91 -16.41 -7.88 -20.51
CA ARG A 91 -17.78 -7.57 -20.08
C ARG A 91 -18.58 -7.11 -21.31
N LEU A 92 -19.22 -8.03 -22.03
CA LEU A 92 -20.27 -7.65 -22.98
C LEU A 92 -21.58 -7.44 -22.20
N ARG A 93 -22.29 -6.35 -22.53
CA ARG A 93 -23.56 -6.02 -21.91
C ARG A 93 -24.54 -7.15 -22.23
N SER A 94 -24.92 -7.88 -21.17
CA SER A 94 -25.83 -9.03 -21.14
C SER A 94 -25.16 -10.39 -21.45
N MET A 95 -25.02 -11.19 -20.38
CA MET A 95 -24.60 -12.60 -20.28
C MET A 95 -23.14 -12.89 -19.89
N ASN A 96 -22.96 -13.67 -18.81
CA ASN A 96 -21.70 -14.30 -18.43
C ASN A 96 -21.46 -15.50 -19.35
N VAL A 97 -20.71 -15.32 -20.43
CA VAL A 97 -20.37 -16.41 -21.35
C VAL A 97 -18.92 -16.83 -21.12
N TRP A 98 -18.70 -18.11 -20.86
CA TRP A 98 -17.37 -18.73 -20.81
C TRP A 98 -17.01 -19.21 -22.21
N THR A 99 -16.15 -18.47 -22.92
CA THR A 99 -15.55 -18.97 -24.16
C THR A 99 -14.19 -19.59 -23.84
N LEU A 100 -14.08 -20.90 -23.99
CA LEU A 100 -12.79 -21.57 -24.04
C LEU A 100 -12.15 -21.30 -25.43
N PRO A 101 -10.82 -21.17 -25.54
CA PRO A 101 -10.16 -21.16 -26.84
C PRO A 101 -10.22 -22.59 -27.41
N SER A 102 -11.17 -22.86 -28.32
CA SER A 102 -11.18 -24.10 -29.07
C SER A 102 -10.09 -24.05 -30.15
N ALA A 103 -9.05 -24.85 -29.97
CA ALA A 103 -8.31 -25.36 -31.11
C ALA A 103 -9.24 -26.34 -31.84
N ASN A 104 -9.65 -25.97 -33.05
CA ASN A 104 -10.15 -26.84 -34.12
C ASN A 104 -11.08 -27.99 -33.70
N THR A 105 -12.40 -27.79 -33.83
CA THR A 105 -13.35 -28.70 -34.53
C THR A 105 -14.79 -28.24 -34.28
N ALA A 106 -15.60 -28.26 -35.33
CA ALA A 106 -17.01 -27.94 -35.29
C ALA A 106 -17.77 -28.96 -34.44
N SER A 107 -18.44 -28.51 -33.37
CA SER A 107 -19.60 -29.18 -32.75
C SER A 107 -20.27 -28.19 -31.79
N VAL A 108 -21.42 -27.65 -32.20
CA VAL A 108 -22.30 -26.89 -31.32
C VAL A 108 -23.11 -27.91 -30.53
N SER A 109 -22.75 -28.16 -29.29
CA SER A 109 -23.61 -28.91 -28.36
C SER A 109 -24.30 -27.91 -27.43
N THR A 110 -25.51 -27.51 -27.81
CA THR A 110 -26.48 -26.84 -26.94
C THR A 110 -26.92 -27.82 -25.85
N HIS A 111 -26.20 -27.87 -24.73
CA HIS A 111 -26.77 -28.42 -23.50
C HIS A 111 -27.71 -27.38 -22.91
N LEU A 112 -28.99 -27.52 -23.25
CA LEU A 112 -30.10 -26.96 -22.50
C LEU A 112 -30.07 -27.59 -21.09
N VAL A 113 -29.47 -26.91 -20.11
CA VAL A 113 -29.69 -27.24 -18.71
C VAL A 113 -31.09 -26.75 -18.35
N HIS A 114 -32.04 -27.68 -18.44
CA HIS A 114 -33.38 -27.56 -17.88
C HIS A 114 -33.27 -27.27 -16.38
N SER A 115 -34.03 -26.29 -15.91
CA SER A 115 -34.22 -25.91 -14.51
C SER A 115 -34.54 -27.11 -13.62
N SER A 116 -33.88 -27.24 -12.46
CA SER A 116 -34.44 -27.81 -11.22
C SER A 116 -33.50 -27.65 -10.01
N ALA A 117 -34.05 -27.04 -8.96
CA ALA A 117 -33.86 -27.31 -7.53
C ALA A 117 -32.57 -26.90 -6.78
N LEU A 118 -32.80 -26.03 -5.79
CA LEU A 118 -32.05 -25.83 -4.54
C LEU A 118 -31.73 -27.15 -3.83
N VAL A 119 -30.64 -27.19 -3.04
CA VAL A 119 -30.64 -27.43 -1.57
C VAL A 119 -29.22 -27.27 -1.00
N PHE A 120 -29.12 -26.56 0.11
CA PHE A 120 -27.98 -26.44 1.01
C PHE A 120 -27.57 -27.78 1.63
N LYS A 121 -26.26 -28.04 1.71
CA LYS A 121 -25.64 -28.55 2.93
C LYS A 121 -24.20 -28.08 3.03
#